data_AF-A0A523WAZ3-F1
#
_entry.id   AF-A0A523WAZ3-F1
#
_cell.length_a   1.000
_cell.length_b   1.000
_cell.length_c   1.000
_cell.angle_alpha   90.00
_cell.angle_beta   90.00
_cell.angle_gamma   90.00
#
_symmetry.space_group_name_H-M   'P 1'
#
loop_
_entity.id
_entity.type
_entity.pdbx_description
1 polymer ?
#
loop_
_entity_poly.entity_id
_entity_poly.type
_entity_poly.pdbx_seq_one_letter_code
_entity_poly.pdbx_strand_id
1 'polypeptide(L)'
;MGLADIQEKQSGERKREKRLVHFTNALSRDFQSSKVLKSKTKIYKDNADYVAKSFLEYLFFDEHKEIRELNNSHLQHFMLEYAPRKLTFTTEAGKNVPEILSKLLVFLEKEGHIHNGNELAAIAKKNSRSFLKLIPKK
;
A
#
# COMPACT_ATOMS: atom_id res chain seq x y z
N MET A 1 23.28 30.84 -7.27
CA MET A 1 22.34 29.83 -6.73
C MET A 1 23.14 28.90 -5.87
N GLY A 2 23.07 29.10 -4.55
CA GLY A 2 24.07 28.63 -3.59
C GLY A 2 23.72 27.29 -2.94
N LEU A 3 24.75 26.66 -2.36
CA LEU A 3 24.67 25.40 -1.62
C LEU A 3 23.59 25.36 -0.52
N ALA A 4 23.15 26.53 -0.03
CA ALA A 4 22.06 26.68 0.94
C ALA A 4 20.69 26.25 0.39
N ASP A 5 20.38 26.55 -0.88
CA ASP A 5 19.13 26.14 -1.54
C ASP A 5 19.02 24.61 -1.69
N ILE A 6 20.16 23.94 -1.87
CA ILE A 6 20.25 22.48 -2.00
C ILE A 6 20.05 21.82 -0.63
N GLN A 7 20.57 22.42 0.44
CA GLN A 7 20.46 21.92 1.81
C GLN A 7 19.04 22.07 2.38
N GLU A 8 18.34 23.17 2.10
CA GLU A 8 16.94 23.35 2.51
C GLU A 8 16.00 22.38 1.81
N LYS A 9 16.20 22.13 0.50
CA LYS A 9 15.43 21.13 -0.25
C LYS A 9 15.62 19.73 0.32
N GLN A 10 16.86 19.30 0.57
CA GLN A 10 17.15 18.00 1.18
C GLN A 10 16.57 17.85 2.61
N SER A 11 16.57 18.92 3.40
CA SER A 11 16.02 18.90 4.76
C SER A 11 14.48 18.84 4.76
N GLY A 12 13.84 19.53 3.79
CA GLY A 12 12.40 19.46 3.55
C GLY A 12 11.95 18.06 3.10
N GLU A 13 12.68 17.45 2.17
CA GLU A 13 12.43 16.08 1.70
C GLU A 13 12.58 15.06 2.84
N ARG A 14 13.67 15.09 3.61
CA ARG A 14 13.85 14.20 4.77
C ARG A 14 12.76 14.34 5.83
N LYS A 15 12.26 15.55 6.07
CA LYS A 15 11.12 15.79 6.98
C LYS A 15 9.80 15.26 6.40
N ARG A 16 9.63 15.25 5.08
CA ARG A 16 8.48 14.65 4.40
C ARG A 16 8.56 13.13 4.51
N GLU A 17 9.70 12.53 4.19
CA GLU A 17 9.93 11.09 4.30
C GLU A 17 9.65 10.57 5.72
N LYS A 18 10.19 11.24 6.76
CA LYS A 18 9.90 10.85 8.15
C LYS A 18 8.40 10.90 8.47
N ARG A 19 7.69 11.94 8.03
CA ARG A 19 6.23 12.06 8.23
C ARG A 19 5.48 10.93 7.53
N LEU A 20 5.88 10.59 6.32
CA LEU A 20 5.29 9.49 5.55
C LEU A 20 5.55 8.14 6.21
N VAL A 21 6.76 7.88 6.72
CA VAL A 21 7.08 6.66 7.46
C VAL A 21 6.26 6.56 8.75
N HIS A 22 6.11 7.65 9.51
CA HIS A 22 5.26 7.66 10.69
C HIS A 22 3.79 7.40 10.34
N PHE A 23 3.29 8.01 9.26
CA PHE A 23 1.94 7.81 8.77
C PHE A 23 1.70 6.37 8.33
N THR A 24 2.61 5.79 7.53
CA THR A 24 2.57 4.40 7.09
C THR A 24 2.56 3.43 8.27
N ASN A 25 3.41 3.66 9.27
CA ASN A 25 3.46 2.81 10.46
C ASN A 25 2.19 2.93 11.32
N ALA A 26 1.65 4.14 11.48
CA ALA A 26 0.39 4.36 12.19
C ALA A 26 -0.77 3.65 11.49
N LEU A 27 -0.95 3.90 10.19
CA LEU A 27 -1.98 3.26 9.37
C LEU A 27 -1.88 1.75 9.37
N SER A 28 -0.67 1.20 9.25
CA SER A 28 -0.49 -0.26 9.28
C SER A 28 -0.91 -0.84 10.63
N ARG A 29 -0.55 -0.15 11.73
CA ARG A 29 -0.94 -0.57 13.08
C ARG A 29 -2.45 -0.49 13.31
N ASP A 30 -3.10 0.55 12.81
CA ASP A 30 -4.54 0.72 12.91
C ASP A 30 -5.27 -0.32 12.06
N PHE A 31 -4.75 -0.60 10.86
CA PHE A 31 -5.28 -1.66 10.01
C PHE A 31 -5.15 -3.05 10.65
N GLN A 32 -3.99 -3.37 11.26
CA GLN A 32 -3.79 -4.61 12.01
C GLN A 32 -4.73 -4.74 13.22
N SER A 33 -5.02 -3.61 13.87
CA SER A 33 -5.91 -3.54 15.04
C SER A 33 -7.39 -3.51 14.65
N SER A 34 -7.69 -3.28 13.37
CA SER A 34 -9.05 -3.23 12.85
C SER A 34 -9.77 -4.57 13.05
N LYS A 35 -11.10 -4.49 13.19
CA LYS A 35 -11.98 -5.67 13.25
C LYS A 35 -11.79 -6.62 12.05
N VAL A 36 -11.28 -6.10 10.93
CA VAL A 36 -11.08 -6.83 9.68
C VAL A 36 -9.94 -7.85 9.81
N LEU A 37 -8.92 -7.55 10.61
CA LEU A 37 -7.74 -8.40 10.83
C LEU A 37 -7.71 -9.06 12.20
N LYS A 38 -8.46 -8.56 13.19
CA LYS A 38 -8.43 -9.04 14.59
C LYS A 38 -8.51 -10.57 14.71
N SER A 39 -9.40 -11.22 13.97
CA SER A 39 -9.66 -12.67 14.02
C SER A 39 -8.83 -13.52 13.03
N LYS A 40 -7.90 -12.90 12.29
CA LYS A 40 -7.06 -13.61 11.30
C LYS A 40 -5.79 -14.16 11.94
N THR A 41 -5.22 -15.20 11.32
CA THR A 41 -3.97 -15.85 11.75
C THR A 41 -2.80 -14.87 11.70
N LYS A 42 -1.76 -15.14 12.51
CA LYS A 42 -0.54 -14.32 12.57
C LYS A 42 0.08 -14.13 11.18
N ILE A 43 0.24 -15.21 10.42
CA ILE A 43 0.76 -15.19 9.03
C ILE A 43 -0.03 -14.24 8.13
N TYR A 44 -1.36 -14.21 8.24
CA TYR A 44 -2.19 -13.29 7.46
C TYR A 44 -1.99 -11.84 7.88
N LYS A 45 -1.82 -11.57 9.19
CA LYS A 45 -1.54 -10.23 9.71
C LYS A 45 -0.16 -9.73 9.26
N ASP A 46 0.87 -10.59 9.29
CA ASP A 46 2.20 -10.28 8.79
C ASP A 46 2.18 -9.96 7.29
N ASN A 47 1.48 -10.78 6.49
CA ASN A 47 1.28 -10.49 5.06
C ASN A 47 0.50 -9.18 4.83
N ALA A 48 -0.49 -8.91 5.68
CA ALA A 48 -1.28 -7.69 5.58
C ALA A 48 -0.46 -6.44 5.90
N ASP A 49 0.38 -6.49 6.93
CA ASP A 49 1.33 -5.44 7.27
C ASP A 49 2.31 -5.17 6.14
N TYR A 50 2.91 -6.23 5.60
CA TYR A 50 3.86 -6.13 4.52
C TYR A 50 3.24 -5.48 3.28
N VAL A 51 2.06 -5.96 2.85
CA VAL A 51 1.35 -5.40 1.69
C VAL A 51 0.92 -3.96 1.93
N ALA A 52 0.39 -3.64 3.12
CA ALA A 52 -0.06 -2.28 3.44
C ALA A 52 1.10 -1.29 3.44
N LYS A 53 2.23 -1.64 4.08
CA LYS A 53 3.44 -0.82 4.08
C LYS A 53 3.98 -0.62 2.67
N SER A 54 4.17 -1.71 1.92
CA SER A 54 4.68 -1.62 0.56
C SER A 54 3.77 -0.83 -0.39
N PHE A 55 2.46 -0.91 -0.21
CA PHE A 55 1.50 -0.13 -0.99
C PHE A 55 1.60 1.37 -0.70
N LEU A 56 1.67 1.73 0.58
CA LEU A 56 1.82 3.12 1.01
C LEU A 56 3.18 3.68 0.60
N GLU A 57 4.25 2.89 0.74
CA GLU A 57 5.59 3.26 0.29
C GLU A 57 5.62 3.50 -1.23
N TYR A 58 5.05 2.59 -2.02
CA TYR A 58 4.90 2.80 -3.46
C TYR A 58 4.20 4.13 -3.79
N LEU A 59 3.07 4.40 -3.13
CA LEU A 59 2.31 5.62 -3.41
C LEU A 59 3.09 6.89 -3.04
N PHE A 60 3.81 6.87 -1.91
CA PHE A 60 4.51 8.04 -1.39
C PHE A 60 5.89 8.29 -2.00
N PHE A 61 6.63 7.22 -2.31
CA PHE A 61 8.03 7.30 -2.72
C PHE A 61 8.21 7.05 -4.22
N ASP A 62 7.48 6.11 -4.83
CA ASP A 62 7.56 5.88 -6.28
C ASP A 62 6.65 6.85 -7.04
N GLU A 63 5.39 7.01 -6.61
CA GLU A 63 4.44 7.92 -7.29
C GLU A 63 4.49 9.37 -6.76
N HIS A 64 5.13 9.59 -5.61
CA HIS A 64 5.16 10.89 -4.91
C HIS A 64 3.78 11.49 -4.60
N LYS A 65 2.75 10.64 -4.51
CA LYS A 65 1.34 11.00 -4.32
C LYS A 65 0.89 10.88 -2.88
N GLU A 66 -0.05 11.72 -2.47
CA GLU A 66 -0.72 11.53 -1.17
C GLU A 66 -1.79 10.44 -1.24
N ILE A 67 -2.15 9.87 -0.08
CA ILE A 67 -3.15 8.81 -0.01
C ILE A 67 -4.51 9.24 -0.57
N ARG A 68 -4.84 10.53 -0.45
CA ARG A 68 -6.07 11.15 -0.98
C ARG A 68 -6.11 11.21 -2.50
N GLU A 69 -4.95 11.22 -3.16
CA GLU A 69 -4.82 11.22 -4.61
C GLU A 69 -4.89 9.80 -5.19
N LEU A 70 -5.16 8.80 -4.36
CA LEU A 70 -5.24 7.42 -4.80
C LEU A 70 -6.37 7.23 -5.82
N ASN A 71 -6.01 6.64 -6.96
CA ASN A 71 -6.92 6.35 -8.05
C ASN A 71 -6.72 4.91 -8.54
N ASN A 72 -7.54 4.52 -9.50
CA ASN A 72 -7.49 3.17 -10.08
C ASN A 72 -6.15 2.88 -10.77
N SER A 73 -5.56 3.85 -11.46
CA SER A 73 -4.29 3.67 -12.16
C SER A 73 -3.18 3.29 -11.20
N HIS A 74 -3.05 3.98 -10.06
CA HIS A 74 -2.04 3.67 -9.05
C HIS A 74 -2.24 2.26 -8.46
N LEU A 75 -3.50 1.86 -8.21
CA LEU A 75 -3.81 0.52 -7.73
C LEU A 75 -3.45 -0.56 -8.76
N GLN A 76 -3.80 -0.35 -10.03
CA GLN A 76 -3.48 -1.28 -11.11
C GLN A 76 -1.97 -1.39 -11.32
N HIS A 77 -1.26 -0.26 -11.34
CA HIS A 77 0.19 -0.25 -11.48
C HIS A 77 0.87 -0.93 -10.28
N PHE A 78 0.41 -0.66 -9.06
CA PHE A 78 0.91 -1.37 -7.89
C PHE A 78 0.73 -2.89 -8.03
N MET A 79 -0.48 -3.34 -8.38
CA MET A 79 -0.76 -4.77 -8.48
C MET A 79 -0.03 -5.41 -9.65
N LEU A 80 -0.03 -4.83 -10.85
CA LEU A 80 0.41 -5.51 -12.06
C LEU A 80 1.89 -5.28 -12.38
N GLU A 81 2.51 -4.23 -11.84
CA GLU A 81 3.90 -3.90 -12.14
C GLU A 81 4.78 -3.91 -10.89
N TYR A 82 4.42 -3.13 -9.87
CA TYR A 82 5.28 -2.97 -8.70
C TYR A 82 5.35 -4.24 -7.85
N ALA A 83 4.20 -4.74 -7.39
CA ALA A 83 4.10 -5.86 -6.48
C ALA A 83 4.74 -7.15 -7.04
N PRO A 84 4.54 -7.55 -8.31
CA PRO A 84 5.16 -8.76 -8.86
C PRO A 84 6.68 -8.63 -9.07
N ARG A 85 7.19 -7.40 -9.28
CA ARG A 85 8.62 -7.15 -9.56
C ARG A 85 9.44 -6.87 -8.30
N LYS A 86 8.89 -6.08 -7.37
CA LYS A 86 9.59 -5.60 -6.17
C LYS A 86 9.28 -6.41 -4.93
N LEU A 87 8.08 -6.97 -4.81
CA LEU A 87 7.67 -7.68 -3.60
C LEU A 87 7.91 -9.18 -3.75
N THR A 88 8.45 -9.77 -2.69
CA THR A 88 8.76 -11.20 -2.68
C THR A 88 7.63 -11.93 -1.99
N PHE A 89 6.66 -12.41 -2.77
CA PHE A 89 5.56 -13.21 -2.26
C PHE A 89 5.81 -14.71 -2.47
N THR A 90 5.48 -15.52 -1.48
CA THR A 90 5.21 -16.94 -1.72
C THR A 90 3.89 -17.08 -2.47
N THR A 91 3.72 -18.16 -3.24
CA THR A 91 2.48 -18.40 -4.00
C THR A 91 1.22 -18.39 -3.10
N GLU A 92 1.34 -18.80 -1.84
CA GLU A 92 0.26 -18.73 -0.85
C GLU A 92 0.01 -17.31 -0.32
N ALA A 93 1.07 -16.54 -0.05
CA ALA A 93 0.92 -15.14 0.36
C ALA A 93 0.29 -14.30 -0.76
N GLY A 94 0.73 -14.52 -2.01
CA GLY A 94 0.24 -13.83 -3.20
C GLY A 94 -1.28 -13.95 -3.40
N LYS A 95 -1.87 -15.11 -3.07
CA LYS A 95 -3.33 -15.32 -3.11
C LYS A 95 -4.10 -14.40 -2.18
N ASN A 96 -3.51 -14.01 -1.06
CA ASN A 96 -4.14 -13.15 -0.07
C ASN A 96 -3.99 -11.65 -0.38
N VAL A 97 -3.04 -11.26 -1.23
CA VAL A 97 -2.72 -9.84 -1.51
C VAL A 97 -3.94 -9.06 -2.06
N PRO A 98 -4.69 -9.54 -3.07
CA PRO A 98 -5.86 -8.81 -3.56
C PRO A 98 -6.97 -8.64 -2.50
N GLU A 99 -7.14 -9.64 -1.63
CA GLU A 99 -8.12 -9.57 -0.53
C GLU A 99 -7.67 -8.56 0.53
N ILE A 100 -6.39 -8.59 0.90
CA ILE A 100 -5.78 -7.66 1.85
C ILE A 100 -5.88 -6.22 1.33
N LEU A 101 -5.51 -5.97 0.07
CA LEU A 101 -5.62 -4.65 -0.55
C LEU A 101 -7.07 -4.16 -0.57
N SER A 102 -8.01 -5.01 -0.97
CA SER A 102 -9.43 -4.67 -0.94
C SER A 102 -9.89 -4.25 0.45
N LYS A 103 -9.45 -4.95 1.50
CA LYS A 103 -9.78 -4.62 2.89
C LYS A 103 -9.10 -3.34 3.37
N LEU A 104 -7.85 -3.12 2.96
CA LEU A 104 -7.10 -1.91 3.27
C LEU A 104 -7.79 -0.69 2.66
N LEU A 105 -8.22 -0.75 1.41
CA LEU A 105 -8.89 0.35 0.72
C LEU A 105 -10.23 0.71 1.38
N VAL A 106 -11.03 -0.29 1.76
CA VAL A 106 -12.27 -0.05 2.52
C VAL A 106 -11.98 0.53 3.90
N PHE A 107 -10.89 0.11 4.54
CA PHE A 107 -10.47 0.69 5.81
C PHE A 107 -10.06 2.16 5.66
N LEU A 108 -9.26 2.49 4.63
CA LEU A 108 -8.85 3.86 4.35
C LEU A 108 -10.04 4.78 4.06
N GLU A 109 -11.10 4.29 3.42
CA GLU A 109 -12.33 5.06 3.23
C GLU A 109 -13.08 5.29 4.54
N LYS A 110 -13.18 4.26 5.39
CA LYS A 110 -13.85 4.37 6.70
C LYS A 110 -13.15 5.35 7.64
N GLU A 111 -11.82 5.39 7.59
CA GLU A 111 -11.01 6.36 8.35
C GLU A 111 -10.99 7.76 7.71
N GLY A 112 -11.61 7.94 6.53
CA GLY A 112 -11.69 9.23 5.84
C GLY A 112 -10.38 9.65 5.14
N HIS A 113 -9.48 8.71 4.89
CA HIS A 113 -8.25 8.97 4.12
C HIS A 113 -8.50 9.04 2.62
N ILE A 114 -9.49 8.30 2.11
CA ILE A 114 -9.90 8.29 0.71
C ILE A 114 -11.42 8.29 0.59
N HIS A 115 -11.96 8.69 -0.56
CA HIS A 115 -13.40 8.69 -0.80
C HIS A 115 -13.87 7.57 -1.73
N ASN A 116 -12.94 6.90 -2.42
CA ASN A 116 -13.19 5.90 -3.46
C ASN A 116 -12.74 4.48 -3.07
N GLY A 117 -12.62 4.18 -1.76
CA GLY A 117 -12.07 2.91 -1.29
C GLY A 117 -12.86 1.68 -1.73
N ASN A 118 -14.19 1.75 -1.74
CA ASN A 118 -15.09 0.69 -2.17
C ASN A 118 -14.97 0.39 -3.67
N GLU A 119 -14.83 1.42 -4.49
CA GLU A 119 -14.60 1.28 -5.93
C GLU A 119 -13.25 0.65 -6.20
N LEU A 120 -12.20 1.16 -5.56
CA LEU A 120 -10.84 0.62 -5.67
C LEU A 120 -10.77 -0.82 -5.16
N ALA A 121 -11.48 -1.15 -4.08
CA ALA A 121 -11.58 -2.49 -3.54
C ALA A 121 -12.22 -3.49 -4.52
N ALA A 122 -13.25 -3.07 -5.25
CA ALA A 122 -13.85 -3.88 -6.30
C ALA A 122 -12.87 -4.14 -7.45
N ILE A 123 -12.07 -3.12 -7.81
CA ILE A 123 -11.08 -3.24 -8.88
C ILE A 123 -9.91 -4.14 -8.46
N ALA A 124 -9.42 -4.05 -7.22
CA ALA A 124 -8.42 -4.96 -6.67
C ALA A 124 -8.89 -6.43 -6.78
N LYS A 125 -10.15 -6.70 -6.43
CA LYS A 125 -10.74 -8.03 -6.56
C LYS A 125 -10.86 -8.48 -8.02
N LYS A 126 -11.28 -7.59 -8.92
CA LYS A 126 -11.39 -7.90 -10.36
C LYS A 126 -10.03 -8.25 -10.97
N ASN A 127 -8.96 -7.57 -10.55
CA ASN A 127 -7.60 -7.79 -11.06
C ASN A 127 -6.86 -8.95 -10.39
N SER A 128 -7.45 -9.60 -9.38
CA SER A 128 -6.84 -10.72 -8.63
C SER A 128 -6.28 -11.82 -9.54
N ARG A 129 -7.05 -12.23 -10.57
CA ARG A 129 -6.64 -13.30 -11.49
C ARG A 129 -5.43 -12.91 -12.34
N SER A 130 -5.38 -11.65 -12.78
CA SER A 130 -4.24 -11.12 -13.55
C SER A 130 -3.00 -11.00 -12.66
N PHE A 131 -3.18 -10.51 -11.43
CA PHE A 131 -2.13 -10.42 -10.44
C PHE A 131 -1.47 -11.77 -10.16
N LEU A 132 -2.28 -12.81 -9.89
CA LEU A 132 -1.76 -14.14 -9.57
C LEU A 132 -1.01 -14.80 -10.72
N LYS A 133 -1.26 -14.40 -11.98
CA LYS A 133 -0.49 -14.87 -13.14
C LYS A 133 0.89 -14.22 -13.23
N LEU A 134 1.04 -13.02 -12.69
CA LEU A 134 2.27 -12.23 -12.75
C LEU A 134 3.21 -12.49 -11.57
N ILE A 135 2.69 -13.02 -10.46
CA ILE A 135 3.53 -13.38 -9.31
C ILE A 135 4.50 -14.50 -9.74
N PRO A 136 5.82 -14.31 -9.57
CA PRO A 136 6.78 -15.35 -9.86
C PRO A 136 6.49 -16.57 -8.96
N LYS A 137 6.27 -17.73 -9.60
CA LYS A 137 6.06 -19.00 -8.89
C LYS A 137 7.40 -19.47 -8.32
N LYS A 138 7.72 -18.99 -7.12
CA LYS A 138 8.78 -19.55 -6.28
C LYS A 138 8.18 -20.54 -5.28
#